data_AF-A0A381RLB2-F1
#
_entry.id   AF-A0A381RLB2-F1
#
_cell.length_a   1.000
_cell.length_b   1.000
_cell.length_c   1.000
_cell.angle_alpha   90.00
_cell.angle_beta   90.00
_cell.angle_gamma   90.00
#
_symmetry.space_group_name_H-M   'P 1'
#
loop_
_entity.id
_entity.type
_entity.pdbx_description
1 polymer ?
#
loop_
_entity_poly.entity_id
_entity_poly.type
_entity_poly.pdbx_seq_one_letter_code
_entity_poly.pdbx_strand_id
1 'polypeptide(L)'
;ATGTATITATSGSASTTATTTVSQVASSVTLSPTSLSFTSVGDTATFVPTVKDAGGTTISGATVTWATLNSSVATVSSAGLVTAIADGTAMITATSGSASRTATAAVTCSVDTDSDRLYDCVETNTGTYVSTSDTGTDPNDSDSDDDAISDGDEVLGTLGGLDLPLLGASPVIPTILIEHDWFDDGGHSHKPTVAQLDMVTASFAAQGVQIIHDYGQGAPFDGGNFISDADGDVDGFGTDYYAYKLANFDANRSGYFHYNLLPHQYNGGSSSGLAEINGDDLITATHTFYTNDLAVAGTIQHELGHNLNLRHGGNVNTNRKPNYNSVMSYNYQFYGVDDDCTPQENGVLDYSHGVNPSLDEENLNETLGICGGAPGWDWNQDGDALDVGLIADINRDWNPLPSPPVVGDGDLEILFDYDDWSNLSYTGITDFDGAVAGSREAELAICQAFPDNLFGTN
;
A
#
# COMPACT_ATOMS: atom_id res chain seq x y z
N ALA A 1 19.07 62.02 5.61
CA ALA A 1 17.76 61.42 5.93
C ALA A 1 16.73 61.90 4.92
N THR A 2 15.79 61.04 4.52
CA THR A 2 14.66 61.43 3.69
C THR A 2 13.82 62.47 4.44
N GLY A 3 13.38 63.53 3.77
CA GLY A 3 12.62 64.58 4.42
C GLY A 3 12.05 65.61 3.45
N THR A 4 11.06 66.35 3.92
CA THR A 4 10.49 67.48 3.19
C THR A 4 10.83 68.77 3.91
N ALA A 5 11.17 69.81 3.16
CA ALA A 5 11.43 71.13 3.70
C ALA A 5 10.60 72.16 2.95
N THR A 6 10.07 73.15 3.66
CA THR A 6 9.41 74.30 3.06
C THR A 6 10.41 75.45 3.00
N ILE A 7 10.68 75.94 1.79
CA ILE A 7 11.51 77.11 1.55
C ILE A 7 10.58 78.32 1.43
N THR A 8 10.76 79.29 2.32
CA THR A 8 9.98 80.54 2.33
C THR A 8 10.82 81.67 1.74
N ALA A 9 10.31 82.34 0.70
CA ALA A 9 10.88 83.57 0.16
C ALA A 9 10.05 84.78 0.62
N THR A 10 10.70 85.84 1.08
CA THR A 10 10.06 87.09 1.52
C THR A 10 10.69 88.32 0.86
N SER A 11 9.84 89.30 0.53
CA SER A 11 10.25 90.64 0.07
C SER A 11 9.26 91.69 0.57
N GLY A 12 9.66 92.48 1.57
CA GLY A 12 8.73 93.37 2.29
C GLY A 12 7.59 92.58 2.96
N SER A 13 6.33 92.91 2.64
CA SER A 13 5.14 92.19 3.10
C SER A 13 4.74 91.00 2.22
N ALA A 14 5.41 90.77 1.09
CA ALA A 14 5.12 89.63 0.22
C ALA A 14 5.88 88.38 0.68
N SER A 15 5.19 87.24 0.70
CA SER A 15 5.77 85.94 1.00
C SER A 15 5.23 84.86 0.07
N THR A 16 6.08 83.91 -0.32
CA THR A 16 5.69 82.68 -0.99
C THR A 16 6.48 81.50 -0.43
N THR A 17 5.93 80.30 -0.57
CA THR A 17 6.56 79.07 -0.11
C THR A 17 6.69 78.07 -1.26
N ALA A 18 7.81 77.35 -1.30
CA ALA A 18 8.02 76.19 -2.16
C ALA A 18 8.38 74.99 -1.30
N THR A 19 7.86 73.81 -1.61
CA THR A 19 8.26 72.56 -0.95
C THR A 19 9.39 71.91 -1.73
N THR A 20 10.44 71.48 -1.02
CA THR A 20 11.50 70.62 -1.56
C THR A 20 11.51 69.29 -0.83
N THR A 21 11.80 68.21 -1.55
CA THR A 21 11.87 66.85 -1.00
C THR A 21 13.27 66.28 -1.20
N VAL A 22 13.87 65.78 -0.14
CA VAL A 22 15.13 65.05 -0.17
C VAL A 22 14.80 63.56 -0.04
N SER A 23 15.15 62.77 -1.05
CA SER A 23 15.07 61.30 -0.97
C SER A 23 16.47 60.73 -0.80
N GLN A 24 16.64 59.78 0.12
CA GLN A 24 17.80 58.89 0.04
C GLN A 24 17.64 57.99 -1.19
N VAL A 25 18.74 57.85 -1.95
CA VAL A 25 18.81 56.99 -3.13
C VAL A 25 19.80 55.88 -2.81
N ALA A 26 19.41 54.64 -3.09
CA ALA A 26 20.27 53.49 -2.89
C ALA A 26 21.54 53.62 -3.75
N SER A 27 22.70 53.48 -3.12
CA SER A 27 24.02 53.47 -3.77
C SER A 27 24.73 52.13 -3.63
N SER A 28 24.40 51.33 -2.61
CA SER A 28 24.95 49.99 -2.43
C SER A 28 23.96 49.06 -1.74
N VAL A 29 24.05 47.77 -2.07
CA VAL A 29 23.35 46.67 -1.42
C VAL A 29 24.39 45.65 -0.96
N THR A 30 24.27 45.18 0.27
CA THR A 30 25.04 44.04 0.79
C THR A 30 24.09 42.97 1.31
N LEU A 31 24.47 41.70 1.17
CA LEU A 31 23.68 40.56 1.63
C LEU A 31 24.41 39.85 2.77
N SER A 32 23.65 39.37 3.75
CA SER A 32 24.12 38.47 4.80
C SER A 32 23.10 37.33 5.00
N PRO A 33 23.51 36.06 4.88
CA PRO A 33 24.80 35.59 4.37
C PRO A 33 25.02 35.95 2.89
N THR A 34 26.21 35.68 2.32
CA THR A 34 26.49 35.83 0.88
C THR A 34 26.29 34.53 0.09
N SER A 35 26.09 33.43 0.79
CA SER A 35 25.77 32.12 0.24
C SER A 35 24.86 31.34 1.18
N LEU A 36 24.00 30.49 0.63
CA LEU A 36 23.21 29.48 1.33
C LEU A 36 23.56 28.12 0.75
N SER A 37 23.54 27.10 1.61
CA SER A 37 23.74 25.70 1.24
C SER A 37 22.60 24.90 1.84
N PHE A 38 21.96 24.08 1.00
CA PHE A 38 20.84 23.23 1.35
C PHE A 38 21.23 21.78 1.08
N THR A 39 20.89 20.90 2.00
CA THR A 39 21.11 19.45 1.87
C THR A 39 19.84 18.72 1.51
N SER A 40 18.69 19.38 1.54
CA SER A 40 17.39 18.81 1.20
C SER A 40 16.59 19.75 0.30
N VAL A 41 15.73 19.18 -0.55
CA VAL A 41 14.72 19.95 -1.28
C VAL A 41 13.68 20.47 -0.28
N GLY A 42 13.09 21.64 -0.53
CA GLY A 42 12.12 22.25 0.38
C GLY A 42 12.74 23.06 1.53
N ASP A 43 14.01 22.86 1.85
CA ASP A 43 14.72 23.65 2.86
C ASP A 43 14.61 25.16 2.58
N THR A 44 14.53 25.94 3.65
CA THR A 44 14.42 27.40 3.55
C THR A 44 15.45 28.14 4.38
N ALA A 45 15.96 29.26 3.83
CA ALA A 45 16.82 30.19 4.55
C ALA A 45 16.70 31.59 3.94
N THR A 46 17.01 32.63 4.71
CA THR A 46 16.77 34.03 4.29
C THR A 46 18.06 34.78 4.01
N PHE A 47 18.10 35.52 2.90
CA PHE A 47 19.10 36.56 2.69
C PHE A 47 18.61 37.90 3.26
N VAL A 48 19.43 38.52 4.11
CA VAL A 48 19.12 39.83 4.71
C VAL A 48 19.86 40.95 3.98
N PRO A 49 19.15 41.87 3.28
CA PRO A 49 19.77 42.98 2.58
C PRO A 49 20.02 44.18 3.50
N THR A 50 21.18 44.81 3.35
CA THR A 50 21.46 46.15 3.90
C THR A 50 21.68 47.12 2.76
N VAL A 51 20.82 48.13 2.65
CA VAL A 51 20.87 49.16 1.60
C VAL A 51 21.44 50.45 2.18
N LYS A 52 22.45 51.04 1.52
CA LYS A 52 23.07 52.30 1.93
C LYS A 52 23.03 53.35 0.82
N ASP A 53 22.94 54.61 1.21
CA ASP A 53 23.08 55.77 0.32
C ASP A 53 24.56 56.04 -0.05
N ALA A 54 24.80 57.04 -0.89
CA ALA A 54 26.15 57.41 -1.33
C ALA A 54 27.04 57.95 -0.19
N GLY A 55 26.44 58.38 0.94
CA GLY A 55 27.14 58.80 2.14
C GLY A 55 27.45 57.64 3.10
N GLY A 56 27.08 56.41 2.75
CA GLY A 56 27.28 55.22 3.58
C GLY A 56 26.24 55.05 4.69
N THR A 57 25.17 55.85 4.70
CA THR A 57 24.08 55.76 5.70
C THR A 57 23.08 54.69 5.28
N THR A 58 22.64 53.86 6.22
CA THR A 58 21.62 52.83 5.96
C THR A 58 20.26 53.47 5.67
N ILE A 59 19.61 53.02 4.60
CA ILE A 59 18.25 53.42 4.22
C ILE A 59 17.27 52.46 4.90
N SER A 60 16.68 52.89 6.02
CA SER A 60 15.63 52.11 6.70
C SER A 60 14.39 51.99 5.82
N GLY A 61 13.80 50.79 5.75
CA GLY A 61 12.62 50.53 4.93
C GLY A 61 12.86 50.60 3.42
N ALA A 62 14.11 50.45 2.97
CA ALA A 62 14.41 50.41 1.54
C ALA A 62 13.65 49.28 0.85
N THR A 63 12.97 49.58 -0.25
CA THR A 63 12.34 48.56 -1.09
C THR A 63 13.42 47.76 -1.79
N VAL A 64 13.39 46.44 -1.62
CA VAL A 64 14.26 45.48 -2.29
C VAL A 64 13.40 44.57 -3.15
N THR A 65 13.80 44.41 -4.40
CA THR A 65 13.23 43.45 -5.34
C THR A 65 14.19 42.29 -5.50
N TRP A 66 13.64 41.08 -5.52
CA TRP A 66 14.40 39.85 -5.59
C TRP A 66 14.19 39.17 -6.93
N ALA A 67 15.23 38.51 -7.44
CA ALA A 67 15.16 37.66 -8.61
C ALA A 67 16.07 36.44 -8.41
N THR A 68 15.65 35.28 -8.89
CA THR A 68 16.50 34.09 -9.03
C THR A 68 16.85 33.89 -10.50
N LEU A 69 18.11 33.56 -10.79
CA LEU A 69 18.53 33.20 -12.14
C LEU A 69 18.12 31.77 -12.52
N ASN A 70 17.89 30.91 -11.53
CA ASN A 70 17.54 29.50 -11.75
C ASN A 70 16.44 29.06 -10.77
N SER A 71 15.19 29.30 -11.14
CA SER A 71 14.02 28.99 -10.29
C SER A 71 13.74 27.50 -10.16
N SER A 72 14.28 26.65 -11.04
CA SER A 72 14.17 25.19 -10.88
C SER A 72 15.15 24.63 -9.84
N VAL A 73 16.12 25.43 -9.37
CA VAL A 73 17.06 25.06 -8.30
C VAL A 73 16.70 25.73 -6.98
N ALA A 74 16.43 27.04 -6.99
CA ALA A 74 15.95 27.74 -5.81
C ALA A 74 15.07 28.95 -6.16
N THR A 75 13.98 29.12 -5.44
CA THR A 75 13.10 30.30 -5.53
C THR A 75 13.41 31.29 -4.42
N VAL A 76 12.98 32.55 -4.57
CA VAL A 76 13.12 33.59 -3.55
C VAL A 76 11.85 34.42 -3.45
N SER A 77 11.33 34.61 -2.23
CA SER A 77 10.16 35.43 -1.97
C SER A 77 10.48 36.93 -1.96
N SER A 78 9.45 37.78 -1.91
CA SER A 78 9.64 39.23 -1.73
C SER A 78 10.30 39.62 -0.40
N ALA A 79 10.28 38.73 0.60
CA ALA A 79 10.93 38.93 1.89
C ALA A 79 12.41 38.48 1.90
N GLY A 80 12.90 37.87 0.82
CA GLY A 80 14.26 37.31 0.74
C GLY A 80 14.39 35.89 1.30
N LEU A 81 13.27 35.23 1.64
CA LEU A 81 13.24 33.80 1.97
C LEU A 81 13.50 33.00 0.69
N VAL A 82 14.54 32.19 0.69
CA VAL A 82 14.94 31.28 -0.38
C VAL A 82 14.46 29.88 -0.04
N THR A 83 13.91 29.16 -1.02
CA THR A 83 13.47 27.76 -0.90
C THR A 83 14.21 26.90 -1.92
N ALA A 84 14.82 25.81 -1.47
CA ALA A 84 15.47 24.81 -2.32
C ALA A 84 14.45 24.01 -3.13
N ILE A 85 14.72 23.76 -4.41
CA ILE A 85 13.80 23.08 -5.34
C ILE A 85 14.43 21.83 -5.96
N ALA A 86 15.71 21.90 -6.36
CA ALA A 86 16.43 20.77 -6.93
C ALA A 86 17.95 20.99 -6.83
N ASP A 87 18.73 19.93 -7.03
CA ASP A 87 20.19 19.97 -7.05
C ASP A 87 20.76 21.05 -7.98
N GLY A 88 21.83 21.69 -7.53
CA GLY A 88 22.59 22.65 -8.33
C GLY A 88 22.83 23.97 -7.62
N THR A 89 23.00 25.05 -8.40
CA THR A 89 23.23 26.39 -7.84
C THR A 89 22.37 27.45 -8.53
N ALA A 90 21.68 28.24 -7.72
CA ALA A 90 20.92 29.42 -8.14
C ALA A 90 21.63 30.70 -7.70
N MET A 91 21.58 31.73 -8.55
CA MET A 91 22.08 33.06 -8.23
C MET A 91 20.91 33.97 -7.88
N ILE A 92 20.88 34.45 -6.64
CA ILE A 92 19.83 35.32 -6.12
C ILE A 92 20.31 36.76 -6.15
N THR A 93 19.53 37.63 -6.79
CA THR A 93 19.83 39.07 -6.96
C THR A 93 18.88 39.90 -6.13
N ALA A 94 19.42 40.72 -5.23
CA ALA A 94 18.70 41.77 -4.52
C ALA A 94 18.95 43.12 -5.20
N THR A 95 17.90 43.84 -5.56
CA THR A 95 17.98 45.14 -6.23
C THR A 95 17.17 46.20 -5.48
N SER A 96 17.79 47.35 -5.22
CA SER A 96 17.14 48.55 -4.69
C SER A 96 17.54 49.76 -5.54
N GLY A 97 16.57 50.32 -6.28
CA GLY A 97 16.85 51.36 -7.27
C GLY A 97 17.82 50.88 -8.35
N SER A 98 18.94 51.59 -8.54
CA SER A 98 20.00 51.20 -9.47
C SER A 98 21.10 50.34 -8.84
N ALA A 99 21.04 50.08 -7.53
CA ALA A 99 22.03 49.26 -6.82
C ALA A 99 21.56 47.82 -6.72
N SER A 100 22.46 46.87 -6.97
CA SER A 100 22.17 45.44 -6.86
C SER A 100 23.32 44.66 -6.23
N ARG A 101 23.00 43.48 -5.71
CA ARG A 101 23.98 42.51 -5.22
C ARG A 101 23.48 41.09 -5.44
N THR A 102 24.41 40.19 -5.76
CA THR A 102 24.14 38.77 -5.92
C THR A 102 24.65 37.96 -4.72
N ALA A 103 23.96 36.86 -4.43
CA ALA A 103 24.36 35.78 -3.53
C ALA A 103 24.05 34.43 -4.17
N THR A 104 24.67 33.36 -3.69
CA THR A 104 24.49 32.00 -4.24
C THR A 104 23.67 31.13 -3.30
N ALA A 105 22.73 30.36 -3.84
CA ALA A 105 22.07 29.27 -3.13
C ALA A 105 22.49 27.97 -3.80
N ALA A 106 23.19 27.10 -3.09
CA ALA A 106 23.59 25.78 -3.56
C ALA A 106 22.70 24.72 -2.90
N VAL A 107 22.20 23.78 -3.68
CA VAL A 107 21.44 22.61 -3.24
C VAL A 107 22.30 21.40 -3.63
N THR A 108 22.55 20.50 -2.70
CA THR A 108 23.24 19.23 -2.97
C THR A 108 22.27 18.09 -2.69
N CYS A 109 21.75 17.49 -3.76
CA CYS A 109 20.79 16.39 -3.74
C CYS A 109 21.06 15.47 -4.94
N SER A 110 22.13 14.68 -4.86
CA SER A 110 22.62 13.89 -5.99
C SER A 110 23.14 12.51 -5.58
N VAL A 111 22.88 12.13 -4.33
CA VAL A 111 23.21 10.81 -3.79
C VAL A 111 21.89 10.06 -3.72
N ASP A 112 21.95 8.81 -4.15
CA ASP A 112 20.92 7.79 -4.14
C ASP A 112 21.69 6.55 -3.63
N THR A 113 21.47 6.21 -2.36
CA THR A 113 22.34 5.27 -1.63
C THR A 113 21.93 3.81 -1.86
N ASP A 114 20.64 3.53 -2.00
CA ASP A 114 20.07 2.19 -2.24
C ASP A 114 19.68 1.93 -3.71
N SER A 115 19.78 2.95 -4.58
CA SER A 115 19.55 2.86 -6.03
C SER A 115 18.09 2.59 -6.42
N ASP A 116 17.15 3.10 -5.63
CA ASP A 116 15.70 2.97 -5.82
C ASP A 116 15.10 4.04 -6.78
N ARG A 117 15.92 5.01 -7.20
CA ARG A 117 15.63 6.19 -8.06
C ARG A 117 15.14 7.43 -7.30
N LEU A 118 15.08 7.40 -5.98
CA LEU A 118 14.98 8.57 -5.13
C LEU A 118 16.38 9.05 -4.75
N TYR A 119 16.47 10.32 -4.35
CA TYR A 119 17.72 10.85 -3.83
C TYR A 119 17.61 10.93 -2.31
N ASP A 120 18.66 10.59 -1.56
CA ASP A 120 18.67 10.58 -0.09
C ASP A 120 18.11 11.87 0.55
N CYS A 121 18.17 12.98 -0.20
CA CYS A 121 17.73 14.29 0.25
C CYS A 121 16.20 14.46 0.33
N VAL A 122 15.43 13.65 -0.40
CA VAL A 122 13.96 13.64 -0.38
C VAL A 122 13.41 12.58 0.57
N GLU A 123 14.26 11.66 1.02
CA GLU A 123 13.94 10.50 1.85
C GLU A 123 14.19 10.81 3.31
N THR A 124 13.13 11.18 4.01
CA THR A 124 13.25 11.79 5.35
C THR A 124 13.28 10.78 6.49
N ASN A 125 13.12 9.48 6.20
CA ASN A 125 13.01 8.39 7.16
C ASN A 125 12.03 8.72 8.30
N THR A 126 10.88 9.26 7.92
CA THR A 126 9.82 9.64 8.86
C THR A 126 8.70 8.60 8.92
N GLY A 127 8.66 7.67 7.95
CA GLY A 127 7.54 6.72 7.79
C GLY A 127 6.23 7.44 7.47
N THR A 128 6.29 8.63 6.85
CA THR A 128 5.10 9.40 6.48
C THR A 128 5.34 10.09 5.15
N TYR A 129 4.60 9.69 4.12
CA TYR A 129 4.64 10.34 2.83
C TYR A 129 3.98 11.72 2.88
N VAL A 130 4.75 12.76 2.56
CA VAL A 130 4.26 14.15 2.48
C VAL A 130 4.21 14.64 1.04
N SER A 131 5.25 14.36 0.25
CA SER A 131 5.36 14.75 -1.16
C SER A 131 6.55 14.06 -1.84
N THR A 132 6.70 14.23 -3.15
CA THR A 132 7.91 13.79 -3.89
C THR A 132 9.21 14.48 -3.46
N SER A 133 9.15 15.48 -2.57
CA SER A 133 10.32 16.14 -1.97
C SER A 133 10.52 15.83 -0.49
N ASP A 134 9.64 15.01 0.07
CA ASP A 134 9.60 14.55 1.46
C ASP A 134 8.79 13.25 1.47
N THR A 135 9.43 12.17 1.01
CA THR A 135 8.80 10.88 0.70
C THR A 135 8.54 10.06 1.96
N GLY A 136 9.25 10.36 3.05
CA GLY A 136 9.16 9.61 4.29
C GLY A 136 9.92 8.28 4.32
N THR A 137 10.44 7.84 3.17
CA THR A 137 11.22 6.61 2.95
C THR A 137 12.59 6.64 3.63
N ASP A 138 13.20 5.49 3.86
CA ASP A 138 14.56 5.35 4.40
C ASP A 138 15.59 5.42 3.26
N PRO A 139 16.53 6.40 3.25
CA PRO A 139 17.54 6.53 2.21
C PRO A 139 18.60 5.40 2.14
N ASN A 140 18.38 4.28 2.80
CA ASN A 140 19.25 3.11 2.74
C ASN A 140 18.48 1.81 2.50
N ASP A 141 17.19 1.94 2.19
CA ASP A 141 16.28 0.83 1.98
C ASP A 141 15.42 1.14 0.75
N SER A 142 15.53 0.32 -0.29
CA SER A 142 14.89 0.61 -1.58
C SER A 142 13.38 0.35 -1.62
N ASP A 143 12.84 -0.21 -0.55
CA ASP A 143 11.45 -0.64 -0.31
C ASP A 143 11.19 -0.46 1.19
N SER A 144 10.74 0.74 1.58
CA SER A 144 10.67 1.16 2.99
C SER A 144 9.54 0.52 3.78
N ASP A 145 8.55 -0.06 3.10
CA ASP A 145 7.40 -0.72 3.73
C ASP A 145 7.33 -2.23 3.48
N ASP A 146 8.37 -2.80 2.87
CA ASP A 146 8.57 -4.24 2.68
C ASP A 146 7.47 -4.93 1.85
N ASP A 147 6.87 -4.22 0.88
CA ASP A 147 5.77 -4.73 0.05
C ASP A 147 6.22 -5.30 -1.31
N ALA A 148 7.53 -5.36 -1.53
CA ALA A 148 8.21 -5.77 -2.76
C ALA A 148 8.03 -4.83 -3.97
N ILE A 149 7.55 -3.61 -3.74
CA ILE A 149 7.56 -2.49 -4.68
C ILE A 149 8.62 -1.49 -4.21
N SER A 150 9.41 -0.99 -5.14
CA SER A 150 10.43 -0.01 -4.78
C SER A 150 9.80 1.36 -4.48
N ASP A 151 10.30 2.02 -3.44
CA ASP A 151 9.92 3.38 -3.04
C ASP A 151 9.89 4.35 -4.23
N GLY A 152 10.93 4.34 -5.07
CA GLY A 152 10.97 5.15 -6.28
C GLY A 152 9.89 4.81 -7.30
N ASP A 153 9.51 3.53 -7.48
CA ASP A 153 8.39 3.11 -8.34
C ASP A 153 7.06 3.64 -7.84
N GLU A 154 6.82 3.66 -6.53
CA GLU A 154 5.60 4.19 -5.94
C GLU A 154 5.54 5.71 -5.95
N VAL A 155 6.68 6.39 -5.84
CA VAL A 155 6.73 7.87 -5.87
C VAL A 155 6.73 8.44 -7.29
N LEU A 156 7.39 7.77 -8.24
CA LEU A 156 7.65 8.30 -9.58
C LEU A 156 6.88 7.58 -10.70
N GLY A 157 6.26 6.44 -10.40
CA GLY A 157 5.80 5.48 -11.39
C GLY A 157 6.95 4.63 -11.95
N THR A 158 6.58 3.52 -12.59
CA THR A 158 7.54 2.52 -13.08
C THR A 158 8.17 2.95 -14.40
N LEU A 159 9.36 2.42 -14.69
CA LEU A 159 10.00 2.62 -16.00
C LEU A 159 9.21 1.99 -17.17
N GLY A 160 8.34 1.01 -16.86
CA GLY A 160 7.40 0.40 -17.79
C GLY A 160 6.19 1.27 -18.12
N GLY A 161 6.04 2.42 -17.47
CA GLY A 161 4.94 3.37 -17.68
C GLY A 161 3.68 3.08 -16.89
N LEU A 162 3.75 2.25 -15.85
CA LEU A 162 2.68 2.07 -14.87
C LEU A 162 2.73 3.22 -13.86
N ASP A 163 1.62 3.94 -13.70
CA ASP A 163 1.51 5.10 -12.81
C ASP A 163 0.97 4.68 -11.43
N LEU A 164 1.81 3.98 -10.66
CA LEU A 164 1.52 3.54 -9.29
C LEU A 164 1.04 4.68 -8.36
N PRO A 165 1.66 5.87 -8.34
CA PRO A 165 1.15 6.95 -7.50
C PRO A 165 -0.26 7.42 -7.92
N LEU A 166 -0.60 7.36 -9.21
CA LEU A 166 -1.96 7.66 -9.66
C LEU A 166 -2.97 6.57 -9.27
N LEU A 167 -2.55 5.31 -9.21
CA LEU A 167 -3.36 4.19 -8.70
C LEU A 167 -3.57 4.28 -7.18
N GLY A 168 -2.65 4.94 -6.47
CA GLY A 168 -2.76 5.25 -5.05
C GLY A 168 -1.79 4.48 -4.14
N ALA A 169 -0.79 3.82 -4.73
CA ALA A 169 0.31 3.18 -4.01
C ALA A 169 1.09 4.22 -3.17
N SER A 170 1.74 3.76 -2.11
CA SER A 170 2.33 4.62 -1.09
C SER A 170 3.62 3.99 -0.58
N PRO A 171 4.76 4.69 -0.65
CA PRO A 171 6.09 4.16 -0.31
C PRO A 171 6.38 4.00 1.19
N VAL A 172 5.32 3.94 2.00
CA VAL A 172 5.39 3.86 3.47
C VAL A 172 4.16 3.13 4.04
N ILE A 173 3.32 2.54 3.18
CA ILE A 173 2.16 1.73 3.53
C ILE A 173 2.18 0.52 2.59
N PRO A 174 2.38 -0.70 3.11
CA PRO A 174 2.49 -1.87 2.26
C PRO A 174 1.26 -2.00 1.36
N THR A 175 1.46 -2.18 0.06
CA THR A 175 0.43 -2.14 -0.97
C THR A 175 0.37 -3.45 -1.77
N ILE A 176 -0.82 -4.03 -1.87
CA ILE A 176 -1.09 -5.16 -2.78
C ILE A 176 -2.02 -4.68 -3.88
N LEU A 177 -1.60 -4.82 -5.13
CA LEU A 177 -2.44 -4.54 -6.29
C LEU A 177 -3.04 -5.83 -6.85
N ILE A 178 -4.32 -5.82 -7.19
CA ILE A 178 -5.02 -6.98 -7.73
C ILE A 178 -5.84 -6.57 -8.96
N GLU A 179 -5.63 -7.25 -10.08
CA GLU A 179 -6.50 -7.15 -11.25
C GLU A 179 -7.55 -8.28 -11.21
N HIS A 180 -8.81 -7.93 -11.42
CA HIS A 180 -9.94 -8.84 -11.44
C HIS A 180 -10.59 -8.89 -12.82
N ASP A 181 -10.33 -9.99 -13.53
CA ASP A 181 -10.97 -10.31 -14.79
C ASP A 181 -12.10 -11.30 -14.56
N TRP A 182 -13.25 -11.13 -15.19
CA TRP A 182 -14.45 -11.89 -14.84
C TRP A 182 -15.21 -12.44 -16.03
N PHE A 183 -15.98 -13.50 -15.77
CA PHE A 183 -16.89 -14.12 -16.73
C PHE A 183 -18.34 -13.70 -16.43
N ASP A 184 -19.15 -13.65 -17.47
CA ASP A 184 -20.57 -13.25 -17.46
C ASP A 184 -21.28 -13.91 -18.65
N ASP A 185 -22.46 -14.48 -18.44
CA ASP A 185 -23.26 -15.13 -19.48
C ASP A 185 -24.59 -14.40 -19.77
N GLY A 186 -24.76 -13.20 -19.21
CA GLY A 186 -25.98 -12.39 -19.32
C GLY A 186 -27.12 -12.81 -18.38
N GLY A 187 -26.95 -13.91 -17.61
CA GLY A 187 -27.84 -14.36 -16.54
C GLY A 187 -27.17 -14.41 -15.17
N HIS A 188 -25.86 -14.67 -15.12
CA HIS A 188 -25.00 -14.58 -13.93
C HIS A 188 -23.71 -13.82 -14.28
N SER A 189 -23.22 -13.03 -13.32
CA SER A 189 -21.99 -12.25 -13.48
C SER A 189 -21.06 -12.53 -12.32
N HIS A 190 -19.81 -12.84 -12.63
CA HIS A 190 -18.75 -13.08 -11.65
C HIS A 190 -17.88 -11.83 -11.45
N LYS A 191 -18.31 -10.69 -12.00
CA LYS A 191 -17.68 -9.40 -11.70
C LYS A 191 -17.79 -9.15 -10.20
N PRO A 192 -16.68 -9.00 -9.47
CA PRO A 192 -16.75 -8.77 -8.03
C PRO A 192 -17.46 -7.44 -7.76
N THR A 193 -18.31 -7.43 -6.73
CA THR A 193 -19.02 -6.23 -6.31
C THR A 193 -18.12 -5.38 -5.40
N VAL A 194 -18.41 -4.08 -5.31
CA VAL A 194 -17.70 -3.19 -4.37
C VAL A 194 -17.81 -3.70 -2.93
N ALA A 195 -18.97 -4.24 -2.53
CA ALA A 195 -19.15 -4.79 -1.19
C ALA A 195 -18.23 -5.99 -0.91
N GLN A 196 -18.03 -6.86 -1.90
CA GLN A 196 -17.12 -8.00 -1.79
C GLN A 196 -15.67 -7.56 -1.64
N LEU A 197 -15.23 -6.59 -2.45
CA LEU A 197 -13.87 -6.08 -2.41
C LEU A 197 -13.60 -5.23 -1.16
N ASP A 198 -14.58 -4.46 -0.70
CA ASP A 198 -14.49 -3.67 0.54
C ASP A 198 -14.26 -4.56 1.77
N MET A 199 -14.78 -5.79 1.79
CA MET A 199 -14.53 -6.74 2.88
C MET A 199 -13.06 -7.19 2.92
N VAL A 200 -12.47 -7.52 1.75
CA VAL A 200 -11.05 -7.86 1.64
C VAL A 200 -10.19 -6.64 2.03
N THR A 201 -10.50 -5.48 1.46
CA THR A 201 -9.81 -4.22 1.76
C THR A 201 -9.85 -3.90 3.27
N ALA A 202 -11.00 -4.08 3.93
CA ALA A 202 -11.13 -3.83 5.36
C ALA A 202 -10.29 -4.79 6.22
N SER A 203 -10.17 -6.06 5.82
CA SER A 203 -9.36 -7.06 6.50
C SER A 203 -7.88 -6.64 6.55
N PHE A 204 -7.32 -6.31 5.39
CA PHE A 204 -5.92 -5.88 5.26
C PHE A 204 -5.67 -4.48 5.85
N ALA A 205 -6.60 -3.54 5.68
CA ALA A 205 -6.47 -2.20 6.25
C ALA A 205 -6.43 -2.21 7.78
N ALA A 206 -7.09 -3.18 8.43
CA ALA A 206 -6.98 -3.39 9.88
C ALA A 206 -5.56 -3.74 10.34
N GLN A 207 -4.74 -4.29 9.43
CA GLN A 207 -3.32 -4.62 9.65
C GLN A 207 -2.36 -3.57 9.09
N GLY A 208 -2.88 -2.45 8.59
CA GLY A 208 -2.06 -1.39 7.99
C GLY A 208 -1.58 -1.68 6.57
N VAL A 209 -2.16 -2.67 5.88
CA VAL A 209 -1.85 -3.00 4.48
C VAL A 209 -2.95 -2.43 3.58
N GLN A 210 -2.56 -1.77 2.49
CA GLN A 210 -3.45 -1.26 1.46
C GLN A 210 -3.71 -2.34 0.41
N ILE A 211 -4.98 -2.52 0.01
CA ILE A 211 -5.32 -3.27 -1.21
C ILE A 211 -5.84 -2.30 -2.26
N ILE A 212 -5.30 -2.39 -3.47
CA ILE A 212 -5.79 -1.67 -4.65
C ILE A 212 -6.39 -2.69 -5.61
N HIS A 213 -7.72 -2.69 -5.71
CA HIS A 213 -8.44 -3.53 -6.66
C HIS A 213 -8.66 -2.81 -7.98
N ASP A 214 -8.28 -3.41 -9.10
CA ASP A 214 -8.72 -3.03 -10.43
C ASP A 214 -9.70 -4.08 -10.96
N TYR A 215 -10.96 -3.67 -11.13
CA TYR A 215 -12.05 -4.52 -11.62
C TYR A 215 -12.79 -3.81 -12.77
N GLY A 216 -12.09 -2.92 -13.49
CA GLY A 216 -12.64 -2.15 -14.61
C GLY A 216 -13.63 -1.07 -14.16
N GLN A 217 -13.32 -0.38 -13.05
CA GLN A 217 -14.11 0.73 -12.50
C GLN A 217 -13.91 2.06 -13.25
N GLY A 218 -12.97 2.11 -14.20
CA GLY A 218 -12.61 3.28 -15.00
C GLY A 218 -11.44 4.07 -14.40
N ALA A 219 -10.94 5.04 -15.18
CA ALA A 219 -9.69 5.74 -14.91
C ALA A 219 -9.54 6.22 -13.44
N PRO A 220 -8.35 6.02 -12.82
CA PRO A 220 -7.09 5.60 -13.44
C PRO A 220 -6.93 4.09 -13.68
N PHE A 221 -7.90 3.29 -13.24
CA PHE A 221 -7.91 1.84 -13.38
C PHE A 221 -8.22 1.44 -14.84
N ASP A 222 -7.23 0.86 -15.50
CA ASP A 222 -7.21 0.50 -16.92
C ASP A 222 -7.20 -1.01 -17.20
N GLY A 223 -7.15 -1.84 -16.15
CA GLY A 223 -7.34 -3.28 -16.24
C GLY A 223 -8.78 -3.70 -15.91
N GLY A 224 -8.95 -4.98 -15.57
CA GLY A 224 -10.21 -5.55 -15.15
C GLY A 224 -11.20 -5.68 -16.30
N ASN A 225 -11.20 -6.84 -16.92
CA ASN A 225 -11.83 -7.11 -18.20
C ASN A 225 -12.93 -8.17 -18.10
N PHE A 226 -13.95 -8.00 -18.96
CA PHE A 226 -14.92 -9.05 -19.21
C PHE A 226 -14.33 -10.09 -20.17
N ILE A 227 -14.28 -11.34 -19.71
CA ILE A 227 -13.83 -12.49 -20.48
C ILE A 227 -15.03 -13.19 -21.11
N SER A 228 -15.06 -13.19 -22.45
CA SER A 228 -16.08 -13.89 -23.21
C SER A 228 -15.66 -15.33 -23.49
N ASP A 229 -16.20 -16.27 -22.73
CA ASP A 229 -16.05 -17.71 -22.95
C ASP A 229 -17.42 -18.39 -23.09
N ALA A 230 -17.48 -19.49 -23.86
CA ALA A 230 -18.73 -20.14 -24.21
C ALA A 230 -19.28 -21.09 -23.13
N ASP A 231 -18.44 -21.66 -22.27
CA ASP A 231 -18.83 -22.52 -21.15
C ASP A 231 -18.48 -21.92 -19.78
N GLY A 232 -17.60 -20.91 -19.76
CA GLY A 232 -17.10 -20.22 -18.57
C GLY A 232 -16.37 -21.14 -17.60
N ASP A 233 -15.83 -22.24 -18.12
CA ASP A 233 -15.01 -23.21 -17.43
C ASP A 233 -13.58 -23.08 -17.92
N VAL A 234 -12.63 -22.88 -17.02
CA VAL A 234 -11.20 -22.78 -17.38
C VAL A 234 -10.46 -24.06 -16.99
N ASP A 235 -9.45 -24.46 -17.75
CA ASP A 235 -8.62 -25.64 -17.46
C ASP A 235 -7.63 -25.45 -16.28
N GLY A 236 -8.05 -24.82 -15.17
CA GLY A 236 -7.17 -24.37 -14.08
C GLY A 236 -6.08 -23.43 -14.61
N PHE A 237 -4.83 -23.55 -14.12
CA PHE A 237 -3.65 -22.92 -14.73
C PHE A 237 -3.21 -23.63 -16.03
N GLY A 238 -4.16 -23.76 -16.95
CA GLY A 238 -4.04 -24.43 -18.22
C GLY A 238 -3.95 -23.47 -19.40
N THR A 239 -4.29 -23.98 -20.59
CA THR A 239 -4.16 -23.21 -21.83
C THR A 239 -5.06 -21.97 -21.83
N ASP A 240 -6.28 -22.10 -21.33
CA ASP A 240 -7.26 -21.02 -21.33
C ASP A 240 -6.85 -19.88 -20.40
N TYR A 241 -6.46 -20.19 -19.16
CA TYR A 241 -6.01 -19.20 -18.18
C TYR A 241 -4.90 -18.31 -18.73
N TYR A 242 -3.82 -18.92 -19.24
CA TYR A 242 -2.70 -18.15 -19.79
C TYR A 242 -3.06 -17.41 -21.08
N ALA A 243 -3.99 -17.93 -21.88
CA ALA A 243 -4.49 -17.22 -23.06
C ALA A 243 -5.31 -15.98 -22.67
N TYR A 244 -6.13 -16.07 -21.61
CA TYR A 244 -6.89 -14.95 -21.09
C TYR A 244 -5.99 -13.91 -20.40
N LYS A 245 -5.07 -14.32 -19.52
CA LYS A 245 -4.08 -13.40 -18.91
C LYS A 245 -3.30 -12.67 -19.99
N LEU A 246 -2.75 -13.37 -20.98
CA LEU A 246 -1.98 -12.75 -22.07
C LEU A 246 -2.78 -11.72 -22.90
N ALA A 247 -4.10 -11.91 -23.01
CA ALA A 247 -4.96 -11.04 -23.82
C ALA A 247 -5.50 -9.83 -23.05
N ASN A 248 -5.54 -9.87 -21.72
CA ASN A 248 -6.23 -8.89 -20.89
C ASN A 248 -5.36 -8.24 -19.81
N PHE A 249 -4.23 -8.84 -19.46
CA PHE A 249 -3.27 -8.31 -18.49
C PHE A 249 -2.13 -7.58 -19.20
N ASP A 250 -2.01 -6.28 -18.97
CA ASP A 250 -0.98 -5.46 -19.61
C ASP A 250 0.42 -5.80 -19.08
N ALA A 251 1.39 -5.88 -19.99
CA ALA A 251 2.75 -6.35 -19.65
C ALA A 251 3.50 -5.46 -18.64
N ASN A 252 3.13 -4.19 -18.50
CA ASN A 252 3.72 -3.27 -17.51
C ASN A 252 3.14 -3.46 -16.09
N ARG A 253 2.15 -4.35 -15.90
CA ARG A 253 1.60 -4.77 -14.60
C ARG A 253 2.27 -6.01 -14.02
N SER A 254 2.94 -6.78 -14.87
CA SER A 254 3.80 -7.89 -14.45
C SER A 254 4.84 -7.37 -13.47
N GLY A 255 5.04 -8.04 -12.33
CA GLY A 255 5.92 -7.53 -11.28
C GLY A 255 5.21 -6.82 -10.13
N TYR A 256 3.96 -6.38 -10.32
CA TYR A 256 3.27 -5.47 -9.37
C TYR A 256 1.86 -5.93 -8.98
N PHE A 257 1.14 -6.60 -9.88
CA PHE A 257 -0.24 -7.03 -9.64
C PHE A 257 -0.34 -8.54 -9.44
N HIS A 258 -1.20 -8.94 -8.51
CA HIS A 258 -1.81 -10.26 -8.53
C HIS A 258 -2.93 -10.28 -9.58
N TYR A 259 -2.99 -11.32 -10.40
CA TYR A 259 -4.00 -11.52 -11.41
C TYR A 259 -5.04 -12.55 -10.94
N ASN A 260 -6.26 -12.08 -10.72
CA ASN A 260 -7.38 -12.90 -10.31
C ASN A 260 -8.38 -13.07 -11.45
N LEU A 261 -8.51 -14.31 -11.92
CA LEU A 261 -9.52 -14.69 -12.89
C LEU A 261 -10.77 -15.25 -12.17
N LEU A 262 -11.95 -14.70 -12.48
CA LEU A 262 -13.23 -15.11 -11.89
C LEU A 262 -14.12 -15.85 -12.89
N PRO A 263 -13.84 -17.14 -13.21
CA PRO A 263 -14.67 -17.97 -14.08
C PRO A 263 -15.94 -18.46 -13.36
N HIS A 264 -16.84 -19.10 -14.10
CA HIS A 264 -17.95 -19.84 -13.49
C HIS A 264 -17.40 -21.01 -12.68
N GLN A 265 -16.48 -21.77 -13.28
CA GLN A 265 -15.85 -22.95 -12.68
C GLN A 265 -14.48 -23.20 -13.33
N TYR A 266 -13.76 -24.21 -12.84
CA TYR A 266 -12.56 -24.70 -13.50
C TYR A 266 -12.49 -26.23 -13.48
N ASN A 267 -11.90 -26.83 -14.52
CA ASN A 267 -11.77 -28.28 -14.72
C ASN A 267 -13.09 -29.07 -14.60
N GLY A 268 -14.23 -28.46 -14.92
CA GLY A 268 -15.55 -29.10 -14.73
C GLY A 268 -15.93 -29.35 -13.28
N GLY A 269 -15.22 -28.72 -12.34
CA GLY A 269 -15.29 -28.99 -10.91
C GLY A 269 -16.23 -28.06 -10.14
N SER A 270 -16.22 -28.22 -8.82
CA SER A 270 -16.99 -27.43 -7.85
C SER A 270 -16.09 -26.86 -6.76
N SER A 271 -14.85 -26.57 -7.10
CA SER A 271 -13.93 -25.87 -6.20
C SER A 271 -14.15 -24.37 -6.27
N SER A 272 -13.89 -23.67 -5.16
CA SER A 272 -14.02 -22.22 -5.07
C SER A 272 -12.86 -21.46 -5.68
N GLY A 273 -11.66 -22.04 -5.73
CA GLY A 273 -10.49 -21.34 -6.24
C GLY A 273 -9.25 -22.21 -6.39
N LEU A 274 -8.22 -21.61 -6.96
CA LEU A 274 -6.89 -22.19 -7.19
C LEU A 274 -5.87 -21.06 -7.25
N ALA A 275 -4.78 -21.17 -6.50
CA ALA A 275 -3.71 -20.18 -6.48
C ALA A 275 -2.31 -20.79 -6.62
N GLU A 276 -1.37 -19.98 -7.09
CA GLU A 276 0.05 -20.25 -6.92
C GLU A 276 0.44 -20.05 -5.45
N ILE A 277 1.31 -20.92 -4.91
CA ILE A 277 1.95 -20.68 -3.63
C ILE A 277 3.14 -19.75 -3.82
N ASN A 278 3.17 -18.64 -3.09
CA ASN A 278 4.19 -17.60 -3.24
C ASN A 278 4.32 -17.13 -4.70
N GLY A 279 3.26 -16.53 -5.21
CA GLY A 279 3.13 -16.15 -6.62
C GLY A 279 2.16 -14.98 -6.83
N ASP A 280 1.73 -14.78 -8.07
CA ASP A 280 0.87 -13.66 -8.49
C ASP A 280 -0.40 -14.11 -9.23
N ASP A 281 -0.60 -15.41 -9.39
CA ASP A 281 -1.72 -15.97 -10.14
C ASP A 281 -2.74 -16.67 -9.23
N LEU A 282 -4.02 -16.33 -9.42
CA LEU A 282 -5.14 -16.97 -8.73
C LEU A 282 -6.43 -17.03 -9.59
N ILE A 283 -7.26 -18.02 -9.27
CA ILE A 283 -8.59 -18.25 -9.83
C ILE A 283 -9.60 -18.20 -8.69
N THR A 284 -10.65 -17.39 -8.83
CA THR A 284 -11.81 -17.36 -7.92
C THR A 284 -13.06 -17.87 -8.65
N ALA A 285 -13.31 -19.17 -8.60
CA ALA A 285 -14.45 -19.82 -9.23
C ALA A 285 -15.71 -19.75 -8.36
N THR A 286 -16.53 -18.71 -8.58
CA THR A 286 -17.66 -18.40 -7.68
C THR A 286 -18.98 -19.10 -8.03
N HIS A 287 -18.99 -19.98 -9.04
CA HIS A 287 -20.11 -20.78 -9.56
C HIS A 287 -21.51 -20.42 -9.04
N THR A 288 -21.98 -21.06 -7.97
CA THR A 288 -23.35 -20.92 -7.44
C THR A 288 -23.49 -19.89 -6.32
N PHE A 289 -22.40 -19.30 -5.85
CA PHE A 289 -22.37 -18.40 -4.69
C PHE A 289 -21.89 -16.99 -5.03
N TYR A 290 -21.81 -16.62 -6.30
CA TYR A 290 -21.40 -15.29 -6.79
C TYR A 290 -22.19 -14.11 -6.18
N THR A 291 -23.39 -14.34 -5.64
CA THR A 291 -24.20 -13.34 -4.93
C THR A 291 -23.98 -13.27 -3.41
N ASN A 292 -23.20 -14.20 -2.84
CA ASN A 292 -22.89 -14.21 -1.41
C ASN A 292 -21.59 -13.43 -1.19
N ASP A 293 -21.73 -12.22 -0.65
CA ASP A 293 -20.60 -11.29 -0.54
C ASP A 293 -19.45 -11.85 0.31
N LEU A 294 -19.76 -12.47 1.45
CA LEU A 294 -18.74 -13.05 2.33
C LEU A 294 -18.04 -14.26 1.69
N ALA A 295 -18.79 -15.12 1.01
CA ALA A 295 -18.20 -16.30 0.38
C ALA A 295 -17.28 -15.93 -0.79
N VAL A 296 -17.63 -14.92 -1.58
CA VAL A 296 -16.77 -14.41 -2.65
C VAL A 296 -15.55 -13.71 -2.06
N ALA A 297 -15.72 -12.78 -1.12
CA ALA A 297 -14.63 -12.07 -0.47
C ALA A 297 -13.65 -13.01 0.23
N GLY A 298 -14.18 -13.98 0.97
CA GLY A 298 -13.39 -15.00 1.66
C GLY A 298 -12.63 -15.92 0.72
N THR A 299 -13.18 -16.24 -0.45
CA THR A 299 -12.43 -16.96 -1.49
C THR A 299 -11.32 -16.11 -2.06
N ILE A 300 -11.58 -14.85 -2.42
CA ILE A 300 -10.55 -13.94 -2.94
C ILE A 300 -9.39 -13.82 -1.94
N GLN A 301 -9.69 -13.59 -0.66
CA GLN A 301 -8.66 -13.48 0.37
C GLN A 301 -7.92 -14.81 0.59
N HIS A 302 -8.63 -15.94 0.62
CA HIS A 302 -8.00 -17.26 0.75
C HIS A 302 -6.98 -17.53 -0.37
N GLU A 303 -7.38 -17.33 -1.62
CA GLU A 303 -6.50 -17.56 -2.77
C GLU A 303 -5.34 -16.54 -2.81
N LEU A 304 -5.59 -15.28 -2.40
CA LEU A 304 -4.53 -14.29 -2.21
C LEU A 304 -3.55 -14.73 -1.11
N GLY A 305 -4.02 -15.35 -0.03
CA GLY A 305 -3.16 -15.85 1.04
C GLY A 305 -2.16 -16.89 0.54
N HIS A 306 -2.54 -17.75 -0.39
CA HIS A 306 -1.61 -18.66 -1.07
C HIS A 306 -0.53 -17.91 -1.86
N ASN A 307 -0.92 -16.90 -2.63
CA ASN A 307 0.03 -16.01 -3.30
C ASN A 307 0.98 -15.32 -2.32
N LEU A 308 0.52 -15.05 -1.09
CA LEU A 308 1.31 -14.52 0.03
C LEU A 308 2.01 -15.60 0.88
N ASN A 309 2.16 -16.81 0.33
CA ASN A 309 2.87 -17.96 0.90
C ASN A 309 2.21 -18.61 2.14
N LEU A 310 0.91 -18.40 2.35
CA LEU A 310 0.13 -19.15 3.33
C LEU A 310 -0.37 -20.48 2.75
N ARG A 311 -0.62 -21.42 3.66
CA ARG A 311 -1.23 -22.73 3.40
C ARG A 311 -2.46 -22.88 4.29
N HIS A 312 -3.25 -23.93 4.05
CA HIS A 312 -4.51 -24.16 4.77
C HIS A 312 -4.41 -24.26 6.31
N GLY A 313 -3.22 -24.53 6.83
CA GLY A 313 -2.90 -24.55 8.25
C GLY A 313 -1.86 -23.50 8.64
N GLY A 314 -1.73 -22.42 7.88
CA GLY A 314 -0.70 -21.40 8.04
C GLY A 314 0.56 -21.78 7.29
N ASN A 315 1.48 -22.46 7.96
CA ASN A 315 2.73 -22.94 7.35
C ASN A 315 2.72 -24.43 6.94
N VAL A 316 1.57 -25.09 7.07
CA VAL A 316 1.38 -26.52 6.75
C VAL A 316 0.12 -26.72 5.89
N ASN A 317 0.07 -27.83 5.15
CA ASN A 317 -1.07 -28.16 4.30
C ASN A 317 -2.28 -28.69 5.07
N THR A 318 -2.09 -29.13 6.32
CA THR A 318 -3.16 -29.65 7.18
C THR A 318 -4.28 -28.63 7.27
N ASN A 319 -5.44 -28.98 6.74
CA ASN A 319 -6.60 -28.10 6.73
C ASN A 319 -7.42 -28.33 8.01
N ARG A 320 -8.30 -27.38 8.31
CA ARG A 320 -9.28 -27.46 9.41
C ARG A 320 -8.70 -27.79 10.77
N LYS A 321 -7.45 -27.39 11.01
CA LYS A 321 -6.87 -27.40 12.35
C LYS A 321 -7.79 -26.60 13.29
N PRO A 322 -8.30 -27.19 14.38
CA PRO A 322 -9.30 -26.52 15.20
C PRO A 322 -8.81 -25.23 15.87
N ASN A 323 -7.51 -25.12 16.13
CA ASN A 323 -6.88 -23.94 16.73
C ASN A 323 -6.34 -22.91 15.73
N TYR A 324 -6.56 -23.11 14.42
CA TYR A 324 -6.11 -22.20 13.38
C TYR A 324 -7.29 -21.37 12.86
N ASN A 325 -7.45 -20.18 13.43
CA ASN A 325 -8.57 -19.28 13.15
C ASN A 325 -8.23 -18.32 12.01
N SER A 326 -8.35 -18.80 10.77
CA SER A 326 -7.94 -18.07 9.58
C SER A 326 -8.85 -18.39 8.41
N VAL A 327 -9.12 -17.42 7.53
CA VAL A 327 -9.81 -17.66 6.26
C VAL A 327 -9.08 -18.69 5.37
N MET A 328 -7.77 -18.91 5.57
CA MET A 328 -7.01 -19.99 4.93
C MET A 328 -7.51 -21.39 5.31
N SER A 329 -8.24 -21.53 6.42
CA SER A 329 -8.91 -22.80 6.73
C SER A 329 -10.30 -22.86 6.09
N TYR A 330 -10.64 -24.00 5.51
CA TYR A 330 -11.98 -24.26 4.98
C TYR A 330 -13.08 -24.32 6.05
N ASN A 331 -12.76 -24.15 7.33
CA ASN A 331 -13.76 -23.90 8.37
C ASN A 331 -14.31 -22.46 8.29
N TYR A 332 -13.50 -21.50 7.84
CA TYR A 332 -13.79 -20.07 7.95
C TYR A 332 -13.90 -19.36 6.61
N GLN A 333 -13.39 -19.95 5.51
CA GLN A 333 -13.40 -19.33 4.17
C GLN A 333 -14.74 -18.72 3.76
N PHE A 334 -15.87 -19.40 4.00
CA PHE A 334 -17.19 -18.92 3.56
C PHE A 334 -18.04 -18.24 4.64
N TYR A 335 -17.65 -18.40 5.91
CA TYR A 335 -18.48 -17.99 7.06
C TYR A 335 -17.79 -16.98 7.98
N GLY A 336 -16.52 -16.67 7.70
CA GLY A 336 -15.69 -15.82 8.52
C GLY A 336 -15.09 -16.53 9.73
N VAL A 337 -14.03 -15.95 10.26
CA VAL A 337 -13.32 -16.39 11.47
C VAL A 337 -14.16 -16.15 12.73
N ASP A 338 -13.79 -16.83 13.82
CA ASP A 338 -14.34 -16.57 15.16
C ASP A 338 -13.63 -15.35 15.78
N ASP A 339 -14.37 -14.26 16.02
CA ASP A 339 -13.86 -13.03 16.63
C ASP A 339 -14.45 -12.73 18.02
N ASP A 340 -15.38 -13.55 18.50
CA ASP A 340 -16.14 -13.31 19.73
C ASP A 340 -16.11 -14.48 20.73
N CYS A 341 -15.25 -15.48 20.45
CA CYS A 341 -15.04 -16.67 21.26
C CYS A 341 -16.31 -17.54 21.35
N THR A 342 -17.15 -17.51 20.31
CA THR A 342 -18.30 -18.41 20.17
C THR A 342 -18.11 -19.31 18.95
N PRO A 343 -18.60 -20.57 18.98
CA PRO A 343 -18.31 -21.50 17.90
C PRO A 343 -18.79 -20.98 16.54
N GLN A 344 -17.81 -20.67 15.64
CA GLN A 344 -17.83 -20.46 14.18
C GLN A 344 -19.01 -19.65 13.56
N GLU A 345 -18.73 -18.90 12.48
CA GLU A 345 -19.69 -18.14 11.63
C GLU A 345 -19.98 -16.67 12.02
N ASN A 346 -18.98 -15.90 12.47
CA ASN A 346 -19.20 -14.49 12.85
C ASN A 346 -19.21 -13.51 11.67
N GLY A 347 -18.92 -13.99 10.45
CA GLY A 347 -18.90 -13.17 9.24
C GLY A 347 -17.71 -12.24 9.12
N VAL A 348 -16.68 -12.42 9.96
CA VAL A 348 -15.46 -11.61 9.96
C VAL A 348 -14.41 -12.23 9.05
N LEU A 349 -13.85 -11.43 8.16
CA LEU A 349 -12.78 -11.86 7.27
C LEU A 349 -11.42 -11.49 7.88
N ASP A 350 -10.61 -12.50 8.21
CA ASP A 350 -9.30 -12.30 8.85
C ASP A 350 -8.37 -13.49 8.60
N TYR A 351 -7.07 -13.27 8.73
CA TYR A 351 -6.09 -14.33 8.91
C TYR A 351 -5.79 -14.59 10.40
N SER A 352 -5.12 -15.70 10.71
CA SER A 352 -4.78 -16.03 12.09
C SER A 352 -3.71 -15.08 12.64
N HIS A 353 -3.88 -14.70 13.92
CA HIS A 353 -2.93 -13.90 14.69
C HIS A 353 -1.97 -14.75 15.54
N GLY A 354 -2.03 -16.09 15.42
CA GLY A 354 -1.13 -17.00 16.16
C GLY A 354 -1.28 -16.97 17.68
N VAL A 355 -2.45 -16.58 18.19
CA VAL A 355 -2.71 -16.38 19.62
C VAL A 355 -3.32 -17.60 20.32
N ASN A 356 -3.78 -18.61 19.56
CA ASN A 356 -4.42 -19.78 20.14
C ASN A 356 -3.40 -20.79 20.69
N PRO A 357 -3.75 -21.53 21.77
CA PRO A 357 -2.86 -22.54 22.34
C PRO A 357 -2.65 -23.70 21.37
N SER A 358 -1.50 -24.37 21.51
CA SER A 358 -1.27 -25.65 20.84
C SER A 358 -2.17 -26.74 21.42
N LEU A 359 -2.66 -27.62 20.56
CA LEU A 359 -3.49 -28.77 20.94
C LEU A 359 -2.68 -30.05 20.71
N ASP A 360 -2.53 -30.88 21.74
CA ASP A 360 -1.76 -32.13 21.71
C ASP A 360 -2.74 -33.31 21.63
N GLU A 361 -2.82 -33.99 20.50
CA GLU A 361 -3.81 -35.05 20.27
C GLU A 361 -3.52 -36.33 21.06
N GLU A 362 -2.29 -36.52 21.54
CA GLU A 362 -1.94 -37.62 22.46
C GLU A 362 -2.26 -37.30 23.92
N ASN A 363 -2.50 -36.02 24.25
CA ASN A 363 -2.77 -35.54 25.60
C ASN A 363 -3.67 -34.31 25.58
N LEU A 364 -4.81 -34.42 24.89
CA LEU A 364 -5.67 -33.28 24.60
C LEU A 364 -6.31 -32.75 25.88
N ASN A 365 -6.35 -31.42 25.96
CA ASN A 365 -6.92 -30.69 27.08
C ASN A 365 -7.97 -29.72 26.55
N GLU A 366 -9.23 -30.11 26.65
CA GLU A 366 -10.38 -29.33 26.17
C GLU A 366 -10.54 -28.02 26.95
N THR A 367 -10.08 -27.99 28.20
CA THR A 367 -10.11 -26.76 29.02
C THR A 367 -9.20 -25.65 28.49
N LEU A 368 -8.25 -25.96 27.58
CA LEU A 368 -7.46 -24.95 26.88
C LEU A 368 -8.27 -24.24 25.81
N GLY A 369 -9.21 -24.95 25.16
CA GLY A 369 -10.07 -24.42 24.11
C GLY A 369 -9.32 -23.72 22.97
N ILE A 370 -10.07 -22.90 22.23
CA ILE A 370 -9.52 -21.75 21.51
C ILE A 370 -9.95 -20.46 22.21
N CYS A 371 -9.32 -19.33 21.87
CA CYS A 371 -9.62 -18.02 22.47
C CYS A 371 -9.25 -17.88 23.98
N GLY A 372 -8.06 -18.35 24.36
CA GLY A 372 -7.52 -18.12 25.71
C GLY A 372 -8.22 -18.89 26.83
N GLY A 373 -8.80 -20.07 26.55
CA GLY A 373 -9.45 -20.92 27.54
C GLY A 373 -10.93 -20.62 27.75
N ALA A 374 -11.61 -20.05 26.76
CA ALA A 374 -13.07 -19.95 26.78
C ALA A 374 -13.68 -21.36 26.96
N PRO A 375 -14.65 -21.57 27.88
CA PRO A 375 -15.22 -22.89 28.12
C PRO A 375 -16.19 -23.29 27.01
N GLY A 376 -16.32 -24.59 26.76
CA GLY A 376 -17.35 -25.14 25.86
C GLY A 376 -16.83 -25.78 24.57
N TRP A 377 -15.51 -25.89 24.40
CA TRP A 377 -14.89 -26.62 23.29
C TRP A 377 -14.87 -28.12 23.58
N ASP A 378 -15.93 -28.81 23.16
CA ASP A 378 -16.08 -30.26 23.17
C ASP A 378 -15.48 -30.81 21.86
N TRP A 379 -14.16 -31.05 21.86
CA TRP A 379 -13.44 -31.43 20.65
C TRP A 379 -13.73 -32.89 20.26
N ASN A 380 -13.99 -33.75 21.25
CA ASN A 380 -14.27 -35.17 21.05
C ASN A 380 -15.77 -35.47 20.81
N GLN A 381 -16.64 -34.48 21.01
CA GLN A 381 -18.10 -34.51 20.86
C GLN A 381 -18.81 -35.54 21.76
N ASP A 382 -18.28 -35.79 22.95
CA ASP A 382 -18.88 -36.71 23.92
C ASP A 382 -19.91 -36.03 24.84
N GLY A 383 -20.02 -34.70 24.74
CA GLY A 383 -20.93 -33.87 25.52
C GLY A 383 -20.34 -33.35 26.83
N ASP A 384 -19.06 -33.62 27.12
CA ASP A 384 -18.23 -32.97 28.12
C ASP A 384 -17.19 -32.08 27.42
N ALA A 385 -16.89 -30.92 27.99
CA ALA A 385 -15.91 -29.97 27.43
C ALA A 385 -14.80 -29.66 28.43
N LEU A 386 -14.59 -30.60 29.36
CA LEU A 386 -13.68 -30.48 30.50
C LEU A 386 -12.67 -31.63 30.55
N ASP A 387 -12.56 -32.42 29.47
CA ASP A 387 -11.62 -33.53 29.44
C ASP A 387 -10.17 -33.05 29.40
N VAL A 388 -9.31 -33.81 30.08
CA VAL A 388 -7.87 -33.57 30.15
C VAL A 388 -7.12 -34.89 30.01
N GLY A 389 -6.14 -34.91 29.11
CA GLY A 389 -5.30 -36.07 28.82
C GLY A 389 -6.03 -37.15 28.04
N LEU A 390 -6.98 -36.75 27.18
CA LEU A 390 -7.65 -37.66 26.27
C LEU A 390 -6.82 -37.83 24.99
N ILE A 391 -6.95 -38.99 24.34
CA ILE A 391 -6.37 -39.23 23.03
C ILE A 391 -7.49 -39.05 22.01
N ALA A 392 -7.42 -37.99 21.22
CA ALA A 392 -8.34 -37.74 20.13
C ALA A 392 -7.62 -37.02 19.00
N ASP A 393 -7.81 -37.56 17.81
CA ASP A 393 -7.50 -36.96 16.53
C ASP A 393 -8.62 -35.96 16.19
N ILE A 394 -8.28 -34.66 16.15
CA ILE A 394 -9.24 -33.55 16.12
C ILE A 394 -9.12 -32.67 14.88
N ASN A 395 -8.08 -32.83 14.06
CA ASN A 395 -7.97 -32.20 12.74
C ASN A 395 -8.69 -33.04 11.66
N ARG A 396 -9.11 -32.44 10.54
CA ARG A 396 -9.84 -33.17 9.47
C ARG A 396 -9.49 -32.63 8.08
N ASP A 397 -8.90 -33.47 7.25
CA ASP A 397 -8.59 -33.07 5.87
C ASP A 397 -9.81 -32.94 4.95
N TRP A 398 -10.88 -33.73 5.14
CA TRP A 398 -11.86 -33.93 4.04
C TRP A 398 -13.32 -33.55 4.30
N ASN A 399 -13.83 -33.56 5.54
CA ASN A 399 -15.29 -33.53 5.76
C ASN A 399 -15.70 -32.36 6.68
N PRO A 400 -16.79 -31.61 6.41
CA PRO A 400 -17.28 -30.56 7.31
C PRO A 400 -17.90 -31.14 8.59
N LEU A 401 -17.77 -30.43 9.71
CA LEU A 401 -18.57 -30.69 10.91
C LEU A 401 -20.07 -30.47 10.58
N PRO A 402 -21.05 -31.12 11.23
CA PRO A 402 -20.95 -32.16 12.26
C PRO A 402 -21.55 -33.48 11.75
N SER A 403 -20.73 -34.52 11.59
CA SER A 403 -21.25 -35.88 11.41
C SER A 403 -20.40 -36.83 12.24
N PRO A 404 -20.91 -37.34 13.38
CA PRO A 404 -20.21 -38.36 14.14
C PRO A 404 -20.12 -39.69 13.35
N PRO A 405 -19.05 -40.49 13.54
CA PRO A 405 -17.88 -40.24 14.37
C PRO A 405 -16.82 -39.40 13.65
N VAL A 406 -16.06 -38.61 14.43
CA VAL A 406 -14.84 -37.91 13.98
C VAL A 406 -13.88 -38.97 13.42
N VAL A 407 -13.66 -38.94 12.12
CA VAL A 407 -12.50 -39.59 11.50
C VAL A 407 -11.59 -38.42 11.20
N GLY A 408 -10.63 -38.16 12.08
CA GLY A 408 -9.59 -37.19 11.78
C GLY A 408 -8.63 -37.74 10.73
N ASP A 409 -7.49 -37.09 10.54
CA ASP A 409 -6.58 -37.46 9.45
C ASP A 409 -5.89 -38.84 9.66
N GLY A 410 -6.00 -39.39 10.87
CA GLY A 410 -5.49 -40.69 11.28
C GLY A 410 -4.12 -40.64 11.96
N ASP A 411 -3.51 -39.46 12.05
CA ASP A 411 -2.28 -39.20 12.80
C ASP A 411 -2.62 -38.52 14.14
N LEU A 412 -1.72 -38.62 15.12
CA LEU A 412 -1.83 -37.90 16.38
C LEU A 412 -0.62 -36.97 16.46
N GLU A 413 -0.87 -35.67 16.51
CA GLU A 413 0.17 -34.66 16.48
C GLU A 413 -0.09 -33.50 17.44
N ILE A 414 0.88 -32.59 17.51
CA ILE A 414 0.70 -31.31 18.20
C ILE A 414 0.35 -30.29 17.14
N LEU A 415 -0.89 -29.82 17.18
CA LEU A 415 -1.41 -28.78 16.31
C LEU A 415 -0.97 -27.42 16.85
N PHE A 416 -0.14 -26.72 16.08
CA PHE A 416 0.26 -25.35 16.38
C PHE A 416 -0.64 -24.36 15.64
N ASP A 417 -1.02 -23.27 16.31
CA ASP A 417 -1.51 -22.08 15.60
C ASP A 417 -0.35 -21.42 14.84
N TYR A 418 -0.66 -20.54 13.90
CA TYR A 418 0.31 -19.81 13.10
C TYR A 418 -0.14 -18.36 12.96
N ASP A 419 0.76 -17.42 13.17
CA ASP A 419 0.50 -16.00 12.94
C ASP A 419 0.69 -15.73 11.44
N ASP A 420 -0.40 -15.80 10.70
CA ASP A 420 -0.40 -15.56 9.26
C ASP A 420 0.02 -14.13 8.93
N TRP A 421 -0.53 -13.15 9.65
CA TRP A 421 -0.30 -11.73 9.39
C TRP A 421 1.16 -11.34 9.53
N SER A 422 1.84 -11.83 10.56
CA SER A 422 3.27 -11.58 10.75
C SER A 422 4.17 -12.39 9.78
N ASN A 423 3.60 -13.25 8.93
CA ASN A 423 4.34 -14.15 8.04
C ASN A 423 3.91 -14.09 6.57
N LEU A 424 3.12 -13.09 6.17
CA LEU A 424 2.84 -12.84 4.75
C LEU A 424 4.13 -12.61 3.97
N SER A 425 4.21 -13.14 2.76
CA SER A 425 5.33 -12.89 1.84
C SER A 425 4.85 -12.16 0.59
N TYR A 426 5.36 -10.94 0.39
CA TYR A 426 5.06 -10.15 -0.81
C TYR A 426 5.94 -10.54 -2.01
N THR A 427 6.95 -11.39 -1.82
CA THR A 427 7.94 -11.71 -2.86
C THR A 427 7.38 -12.48 -4.07
N GLY A 428 6.15 -13.00 -3.99
CA GLY A 428 5.47 -13.73 -5.06
C GLY A 428 5.25 -12.90 -6.34
N ILE A 429 5.21 -11.57 -6.24
CA ILE A 429 5.01 -10.68 -7.39
C ILE A 429 6.28 -10.39 -8.19
N THR A 430 7.48 -10.78 -7.71
CA THR A 430 8.77 -10.38 -8.30
C THR A 430 8.97 -10.82 -9.77
N ASP A 431 9.01 -9.84 -10.69
CA ASP A 431 9.33 -10.04 -12.12
C ASP A 431 10.28 -9.00 -12.75
N PHE A 432 10.63 -7.87 -12.09
CA PHE A 432 11.45 -6.85 -12.76
C PHE A 432 12.98 -6.92 -12.53
N ASP A 433 13.48 -7.58 -11.48
CA ASP A 433 14.93 -7.64 -11.16
C ASP A 433 15.61 -9.01 -11.44
N GLY A 434 14.85 -10.03 -11.84
CA GLY A 434 15.42 -11.26 -12.40
C GLY A 434 16.00 -12.27 -11.41
N ALA A 435 15.52 -12.33 -10.17
CA ALA A 435 15.72 -13.48 -9.28
C ALA A 435 14.41 -13.77 -8.52
N VAL A 436 13.57 -14.75 -8.88
CA VAL A 436 13.88 -16.19 -8.97
C VAL A 436 12.97 -16.87 -10.01
N ALA A 437 13.58 -17.61 -10.94
CA ALA A 437 12.92 -18.71 -11.63
C ALA A 437 12.92 -19.95 -10.71
N GLY A 438 11.82 -20.17 -10.02
CA GLY A 438 11.51 -21.40 -9.29
C GLY A 438 10.17 -21.90 -9.79
N SER A 439 10.04 -23.19 -10.03
CA SER A 439 8.75 -23.80 -10.35
C SER A 439 7.75 -23.41 -9.26
N ARG A 440 6.84 -22.50 -9.58
CA ARG A 440 5.73 -22.12 -8.71
C ARG A 440 4.83 -23.35 -8.63
N GLU A 441 4.92 -24.06 -7.52
CA GLU A 441 4.05 -25.20 -7.29
C GLU A 441 2.63 -24.64 -7.20
N ALA A 442 1.80 -24.93 -8.21
CA ALA A 442 0.37 -24.77 -8.08
C ALA A 442 -0.07 -25.55 -6.83
N GLU A 443 -0.96 -24.97 -6.03
CA GLU A 443 -1.45 -25.68 -4.89
C GLU A 443 -2.07 -27.03 -5.32
N LEU A 444 -1.54 -28.13 -4.77
CA LEU A 444 -2.17 -29.45 -4.86
C LEU A 444 -3.28 -29.55 -3.80
N ALA A 445 -4.26 -28.67 -3.85
CA ALA A 445 -5.50 -28.86 -3.11
C ALA A 445 -6.39 -29.82 -3.91
N ILE A 446 -6.57 -31.03 -3.40
CA ILE A 446 -7.69 -31.87 -3.79
C ILE A 446 -8.93 -31.19 -3.19
N CYS A 447 -9.54 -30.35 -4.01
CA CYS A 447 -10.60 -29.40 -3.74
C CYS A 447 -11.66 -29.92 -2.76
N GLN A 448 -12.16 -29.05 -1.87
CA GLN A 448 -13.52 -29.23 -1.43
C GLN A 448 -14.47 -28.98 -2.58
N ALA A 449 -15.13 -30.05 -2.98
CA ALA A 449 -16.40 -29.94 -3.65
C ALA A 449 -17.38 -29.20 -2.73
N PHE A 450 -18.07 -28.19 -3.26
CA PHE A 450 -19.32 -27.69 -2.70
C PHE A 450 -20.14 -28.84 -2.14
N PRO A 451 -20.55 -28.82 -0.86
CA PRO A 451 -21.75 -29.54 -0.48
C PRO A 451 -22.89 -28.86 -1.24
N ASP A 452 -23.48 -29.54 -2.21
CA ASP A 452 -24.59 -29.11 -3.10
C ASP A 452 -25.84 -28.55 -2.36
N ASN A 453 -25.79 -28.34 -1.04
CA ASN A 453 -26.93 -28.22 -0.15
C ASN A 453 -26.91 -26.96 0.74
N LEU A 454 -25.83 -26.17 0.77
CA LEU A 454 -25.64 -25.17 1.83
C LEU A 454 -26.36 -23.83 1.60
N PHE A 455 -26.57 -23.42 0.35
CA PHE A 455 -27.33 -22.24 0.03
C PHE A 455 -28.58 -22.65 -0.75
N GLY A 456 -29.67 -22.85 -0.02
CA GLY A 456 -30.95 -23.21 -0.61
C GLY A 456 -31.29 -22.27 -1.76
N THR A 457 -31.64 -22.86 -2.91
CA THR A 457 -32.22 -22.14 -4.05
C THR A 457 -33.39 -21.29 -3.55
N ASN A 458 -33.26 -19.96 -3.60
CA ASN A 458 -34.42 -19.07 -3.54
C ASN A 458 -34.99 -18.88 -4.94
#